data_AF-A0A6S7EXL4-F1
#
_entry.id   AF-A0A6S7EXL4-F1
#
_cell.length_a   1.000
_cell.length_b   1.000
_cell.length_c   1.000
_cell.angle_alpha   90.00
_cell.angle_beta   90.00
_cell.angle_gamma   90.00
#
_symmetry.space_group_name_H-M   'P 1'
#
loop_
_entity.id
_entity.type
_entity.pdbx_description
1 polymer ?
#
loop_
_entity_poly.entity_id
_entity_poly.type
_entity_poly.pdbx_seq_one_letter_code
_entity_poly.pdbx_strand_id
1 'polypeptide(L)'
;MRGCLTNALNPKIGIFYITFLPQFIPAGADVLRFSLLLAGIHAVLGILWFAVLVAATRPLARWLSRPAVMRGLDRMTGAVFIAFGLKLALEKR
;
A
#
# COMPACT_ATOMS: atom_id res chain seq x y z
N MET A 1 15.27 10.33 -7.21
CA MET A 1 15.72 9.47 -8.33
C MET A 1 16.00 8.03 -7.92
N ARG A 2 16.65 7.75 -6.77
CA ARG A 2 16.92 6.38 -6.31
C ARG A 2 15.68 5.47 -6.30
N GLY A 3 14.57 5.89 -5.71
CA GLY A 3 13.32 5.11 -5.70
C GLY A 3 12.67 4.90 -7.08
N CYS A 4 12.92 5.78 -8.06
CA CYS A 4 12.41 5.60 -9.43
C CYS A 4 13.18 4.48 -10.14
N LEU A 5 14.53 4.46 -10.01
CA LEU A 5 15.33 3.35 -10.50
C LEU A 5 14.98 2.03 -9.79
N THR A 6 14.81 2.02 -8.47
CA THR A 6 14.47 0.79 -7.73
C THR A 6 13.11 0.21 -8.14
N ASN A 7 12.14 1.07 -8.48
CA ASN A 7 10.83 0.62 -8.96
C ASN A 7 10.87 0.20 -10.44
N ALA A 8 11.62 0.92 -11.29
CA ALA A 8 11.80 0.57 -12.70
C ALA A 8 12.59 -0.73 -12.89
N LEU A 9 13.57 -1.01 -12.03
CA LEU A 9 14.31 -2.27 -11.99
C LEU A 9 13.57 -3.37 -11.20
N ASN A 10 12.35 -3.14 -10.70
CA ASN A 10 11.60 -4.19 -10.01
C ASN A 10 11.03 -5.16 -11.06
N PRO A 11 11.65 -6.34 -11.27
CA PRO A 11 11.28 -7.22 -12.36
C PRO A 11 9.88 -7.80 -12.17
N LYS A 12 9.31 -7.70 -10.96
CA LYS A 12 8.01 -8.25 -10.60
C LYS A 12 6.89 -7.65 -11.44
N ILE A 13 6.96 -6.34 -11.74
CA ILE A 13 5.98 -5.67 -12.60
C ILE A 13 6.17 -6.15 -14.03
N GLY A 14 7.39 -6.16 -14.57
CA GLY A 14 7.66 -6.65 -15.92
C GLY A 14 7.15 -8.08 -16.15
N ILE A 15 7.43 -8.98 -15.20
CA ILE A 15 6.97 -10.38 -15.23
C ILE A 15 5.45 -10.46 -15.15
N PHE A 16 4.81 -9.72 -14.23
CA PHE A 16 3.34 -9.68 -14.15
C PHE A 16 2.72 -9.27 -15.49
N TYR A 17 3.25 -8.23 -16.12
CA TYR A 17 2.78 -7.76 -17.42
C TYR A 17 2.96 -8.85 -18.49
N ILE A 18 4.16 -9.40 -18.65
CA ILE A 18 4.42 -10.44 -19.66
C ILE A 18 3.53 -11.68 -19.47
N THR A 19 3.20 -12.04 -18.23
CA THR A 19 2.45 -13.27 -17.94
C THR A 19 0.93 -13.08 -18.02
N PHE A 20 0.41 -11.94 -17.56
CA PHE A 20 -1.04 -11.72 -17.44
C PHE A 20 -1.64 -10.97 -18.63
N LEU A 21 -0.91 -10.03 -19.25
CA LEU A 21 -1.46 -9.24 -20.36
C LEU A 21 -1.92 -10.05 -21.57
N PRO A 22 -1.14 -11.03 -22.07
CA PRO A 22 -1.53 -11.78 -23.27
C PRO A 22 -2.88 -12.48 -23.13
N GLN A 23 -3.28 -12.82 -21.90
CA GLN A 23 -4.57 -13.46 -21.60
C GLN A 23 -5.77 -12.54 -21.83
N PHE A 24 -5.56 -11.22 -21.80
CA PHE A 24 -6.62 -10.22 -22.01
C PHE A 24 -6.64 -9.66 -23.44
N ILE A 25 -5.77 -10.14 -24.34
CA ILE A 25 -5.67 -9.66 -25.71
C ILE A 25 -6.54 -10.54 -26.61
N PRO A 26 -7.51 -9.97 -27.34
CA PRO A 26 -8.32 -10.72 -28.30
C PRO A 26 -7.46 -11.35 -29.41
N ALA A 27 -7.79 -12.57 -29.81
CA ALA A 27 -7.11 -13.23 -30.93
C ALA A 27 -7.24 -12.39 -32.21
N GLY A 28 -6.10 -11.98 -32.79
CA GLY A 28 -6.05 -11.13 -33.98
C GLY A 28 -5.83 -9.63 -33.73
N ALA A 29 -5.78 -9.19 -32.46
CA ALA A 29 -5.45 -7.80 -32.11
C ALA A 29 -3.94 -7.54 -32.05
N ASP A 30 -3.53 -6.29 -32.27
CA ASP A 30 -2.14 -5.83 -32.11
C ASP A 30 -1.74 -5.90 -30.62
N VAL A 31 -0.91 -6.89 -30.30
CA VAL A 31 -0.46 -7.21 -28.94
C VAL A 31 0.22 -6.02 -28.28
N LEU A 32 1.01 -5.24 -29.03
CA LEU A 32 1.76 -4.11 -28.49
C LEU A 32 0.81 -2.97 -28.11
N ARG A 33 -0.15 -2.63 -28.99
CA ARG A 33 -1.11 -1.54 -28.71
C ARG A 33 -2.00 -1.87 -27.52
N PHE A 34 -2.54 -3.08 -27.46
CA PHE A 34 -3.37 -3.51 -26.32
C PHE A 34 -2.56 -3.54 -25.02
N SER A 35 -1.30 -3.97 -25.07
CA SER A 35 -0.42 -3.98 -23.90
C SER A 35 -0.12 -2.58 -23.37
N LEU A 36 0.17 -1.64 -24.25
CA LEU A 36 0.38 -0.24 -23.88
C LEU A 36 -0.90 0.41 -23.33
N LEU A 37 -2.07 0.08 -23.91
CA LEU A 37 -3.36 0.56 -23.41
C LEU A 37 -3.63 0.08 -21.98
N LEU A 38 -3.49 -1.22 -21.72
CA LEU A 38 -3.73 -1.79 -20.39
C LEU A 38 -2.72 -1.26 -19.37
N ALA A 39 -1.45 -1.12 -19.76
CA ALA A 39 -0.42 -0.49 -18.93
C ALA A 39 -0.76 0.97 -18.60
N GLY A 40 -1.25 1.73 -19.57
CA GLY A 40 -1.71 3.10 -19.37
C GLY A 40 -2.88 3.18 -18.38
N ILE A 41 -3.90 2.32 -18.54
CA ILE A 41 -5.05 2.25 -17.63
C ILE A 41 -4.59 1.92 -16.21
N HIS A 42 -3.72 0.92 -16.05
CA HIS A 42 -3.18 0.55 -14.75
C HIS A 42 -2.38 1.70 -14.11
N ALA A 43 -1.54 2.38 -14.89
CA ALA A 43 -0.77 3.51 -14.39
C ALA A 43 -1.68 4.65 -13.89
N VAL A 44 -2.73 4.97 -14.65
CA VAL A 44 -3.74 5.97 -14.25
C VAL A 44 -4.44 5.55 -12.97
N LEU A 45 -4.87 4.28 -12.86
CA LEU A 45 -5.51 3.76 -11.66
C LEU A 45 -4.58 3.83 -10.44
N GLY A 46 -3.30 3.49 -10.62
CA GLY A 46 -2.28 3.62 -9.58
C GLY A 46 -2.07 5.06 -9.14
N ILE A 47 -1.98 6.00 -10.08
CA ILE A 47 -1.87 7.44 -9.78
C ILE A 47 -3.08 7.93 -9.00
N LEU A 48 -4.30 7.58 -9.44
CA LEU A 48 -5.54 7.95 -8.76
C LEU A 48 -5.57 7.37 -7.35
N TRP A 49 -5.21 6.10 -7.19
CA TRP A 49 -5.14 5.43 -5.89
C TRP A 49 -4.16 6.12 -4.94
N PHE A 50 -2.94 6.40 -5.39
CA PHE A 50 -1.96 7.12 -4.59
C PHE A 50 -2.39 8.56 -4.29
N ALA A 51 -3.02 9.25 -5.24
CA ALA A 51 -3.57 10.58 -5.03
C ALA A 51 -4.66 10.57 -3.95
N VAL A 52 -5.54 9.57 -3.95
CA VAL A 52 -6.55 9.36 -2.91
C VAL A 52 -5.89 9.09 -1.55
N LEU A 53 -4.89 8.21 -1.49
CA LEU A 53 -4.15 7.94 -0.25
C LEU A 53 -3.47 9.21 0.30
N VAL A 54 -2.79 9.97 -0.55
CA VAL A 54 -2.16 11.24 -0.17
C VAL A 54 -3.21 12.26 0.25
N ALA A 55 -4.33 12.39 -0.47
CA ALA A 55 -5.42 13.27 -0.07
C ALA A 55 -6.00 12.86 1.29
N ALA A 56 -6.13 11.55 1.57
CA ALA A 56 -6.63 11.00 2.82
C ALA A 56 -5.65 11.16 3.99
N THR A 57 -4.33 11.27 3.75
CA THR A 57 -3.37 11.51 4.84
C THR A 57 -3.58 12.87 5.53
N ARG A 58 -4.05 13.91 4.84
CA ARG A 58 -4.31 15.23 5.45
C ARG A 58 -5.41 15.21 6.52
N PRO A 59 -6.63 14.72 6.25
CA PRO A 59 -7.66 14.61 7.28
C PRO A 59 -7.29 13.57 8.34
N LEU A 60 -6.61 12.47 7.96
CA LEU A 60 -6.17 11.45 8.91
C LEU A 60 -5.16 12.02 9.92
N ALA A 61 -4.17 12.79 9.46
CA ALA A 61 -3.21 13.47 10.32
C ALA A 61 -3.92 14.44 11.28
N ARG A 62 -4.86 15.25 10.78
CA ARG A 62 -5.67 16.15 11.63
C ARG A 62 -6.50 15.39 12.67
N TRP A 63 -7.03 14.22 12.31
CA TRP A 63 -7.80 13.39 13.22
C TRP A 63 -6.92 12.76 14.30
N LEU A 64 -5.76 12.22 13.91
CA LEU A 64 -4.75 11.66 14.83
C LEU A 64 -4.22 12.70 15.82
N SER A 65 -4.03 13.96 15.39
CA SER A 65 -3.61 15.04 16.28
C SER A 65 -4.66 15.48 17.30
N ARG A 66 -5.90 14.96 17.23
CA ARG A 66 -6.93 15.30 18.23
C ARG A 66 -6.53 14.71 19.58
N PRO A 67 -6.56 15.49 20.67
CA PRO A 67 -6.20 15.00 22.01
C PRO A 67 -7.02 13.78 22.47
N ALA A 68 -8.26 13.63 22.01
CA ALA A 68 -9.07 12.45 22.31
C ALA A 68 -8.53 11.17 21.65
N VAL A 69 -8.07 11.25 20.40
CA VAL A 69 -7.53 10.12 19.64
C VAL A 69 -6.16 9.73 20.19
N MET A 70 -5.29 10.71 20.42
CA MET A 70 -3.98 10.49 21.05
C MET A 70 -4.11 9.82 22.42
N ARG A 71 -5.01 10.33 23.29
CA ARG A 71 -5.29 9.71 24.60
C ARG A 71 -5.83 8.27 24.47
N GLY A 72 -6.58 7.97 23.42
CA GLY A 72 -7.03 6.60 23.12
C GLY A 72 -5.87 5.67 22.77
N LEU A 73 -4.98 6.12 21.88
CA LEU A 73 -3.75 5.40 21.53
C LEU A 73 -2.83 5.21 22.75
N ASP A 74 -2.63 6.23 23.57
CA ASP A 74 -1.81 6.15 24.77
C ASP A 74 -2.37 5.13 25.76
N ARG A 75 -3.70 5.12 25.95
CA ARG A 75 -4.38 4.13 26.81
C ARG A 75 -4.25 2.72 26.26
N MET A 76 -4.41 2.53 24.95
CA MET A 76 -4.20 1.23 24.32
C MET A 76 -2.77 0.74 24.52
N THR A 77 -1.79 1.60 24.28
CA THR A 77 -0.37 1.27 24.42
C THR A 77 -0.02 0.94 25.87
N GLY A 78 -0.52 1.75 26.81
CA GLY A 78 -0.40 1.48 28.24
C GLY A 78 -1.05 0.17 28.66
N ALA A 79 -2.25 -0.13 28.15
CA ALA A 79 -2.94 -1.40 28.42
C ALA A 79 -2.15 -2.60 27.88
N VAL A 80 -1.57 -2.49 26.68
CA VAL A 80 -0.70 -3.53 26.11
C VAL A 80 0.55 -3.74 26.97
N PHE A 81 1.19 -2.66 27.45
CA PHE A 81 2.34 -2.79 28.34
C PHE A 81 1.98 -3.40 29.70
N ILE A 82 0.84 -3.01 30.28
CA ILE A 82 0.34 -3.62 31.52
C ILE A 82 0.05 -5.11 31.29
N ALA A 83 -0.60 -5.47 30.18
CA ALA A 83 -0.88 -6.86 29.83
C ALA A 83 0.42 -7.67 29.65
N PHE A 84 1.43 -7.11 28.98
CA PHE A 84 2.74 -7.75 28.85
C PHE A 84 3.48 -7.85 30.19
N GLY A 85 3.43 -6.82 31.03
CA GLY A 85 4.03 -6.84 32.37
C GLY A 85 3.38 -7.86 33.29
N LEU A 86 2.05 -7.96 33.26
CA LEU A 86 1.28 -8.99 33.96
C LEU A 86 1.61 -10.37 33.42
N LYS A 87 1.63 -10.54 32.09
CA LYS A 87 2.03 -11.81 31.47
C LYS A 87 3.41 -12.21 31.96
N LEU A 88 4.40 -11.31 31.93
CA LEU A 88 5.77 -11.58 32.37
C LEU A 88 5.86 -11.90 33.87
N ALA A 89 5.09 -11.20 34.71
CA ALA A 89 5.05 -11.46 36.15
C ALA A 89 4.38 -12.81 36.49
N LEU A 90 3.41 -13.23 35.68
CA LEU A 90 2.71 -14.52 35.78
C LEU A 90 3.43 -15.63 35.02
N GLU A 91 4.36 -15.29 34.13
CA GLU A 91 5.28 -16.19 33.45
C GLU A 91 6.28 -16.69 34.49
N LYS A 92 5.80 -17.66 35.26
CA LYS A 92 6.52 -18.38 36.29
C LYS A 92 7.71 -19.06 35.63
N ARG A 93 8.89 -18.71 36.14
CA ARG A 93 10.22 -19.26 35.84
C ARG A 93 10.23 -20.78 35.66
#